data_AF-A0A7W1M0N0-F1
#
_entry.id   AF-A0A7W1M0N0-F1
#
_cell.length_a   1.000
_cell.length_b   1.000
_cell.length_c   1.000
_cell.angle_alpha   90.00
_cell.angle_beta   90.00
_cell.angle_gamma   90.00
#
_symmetry.space_group_name_H-M   'P 1'
#
loop_
_entity.id
_entity.type
_entity.pdbx_description
1 polymer ?
#
loop_
_entity_poly.entity_id
_entity_poly.type
_entity_poly.pdbx_seq_one_letter_code
_entity_poly.pdbx_strand_id
1 'polypeptide(L)'
;MTSSTSLGEIGVRGLLLAGVSEQEAVRGGAGWGGDRAYLFERDKGPTLFVWKTMWDRREDAEEFFRAYNALQRRRNHTQANRSSSNSVDEAQVGWREDGHMTLVHLAGESVIIVRGLEAEVDTALSLAGR
;
A
#
# COMPACT_ATOMS: atom_id res chain seq x y z
N MET A 1 11.46 -16.67 7.08
CA MET A 1 12.50 -15.64 7.32
C MET A 1 11.86 -14.27 7.15
N THR A 2 12.30 -13.24 7.86
CA THR A 2 11.78 -11.87 7.69
C THR A 2 12.85 -11.03 7.00
N SER A 3 12.64 -10.69 5.73
CA SER A 3 13.48 -9.73 5.00
C SER A 3 12.87 -8.33 5.10
N SER A 4 13.72 -7.32 5.23
CA SER A 4 13.34 -5.90 5.24
C SER A 4 14.18 -5.18 4.19
N THR A 5 13.52 -4.50 3.25
CA THR A 5 14.15 -3.76 2.15
C THR A 5 13.50 -2.38 2.06
N SER A 6 14.29 -1.36 1.73
CA SER A 6 13.81 -0.01 1.42
C SER A 6 13.80 0.24 -0.07
N LEU A 7 12.71 0.78 -0.62
CA LEU A 7 12.57 1.01 -2.06
C LEU A 7 13.16 2.34 -2.54
N GLY A 8 12.97 3.42 -1.76
CA GLY A 8 13.36 4.78 -2.18
C GLY A 8 12.41 5.40 -3.21
N GLU A 9 12.49 6.72 -3.38
CA GLU A 9 11.68 7.50 -4.35
C GLU A 9 11.74 6.94 -5.77
N ILE A 10 12.93 6.61 -6.28
CA ILE A 10 13.10 6.04 -7.64
C ILE A 10 12.38 4.69 -7.76
N GLY A 11 12.48 3.85 -6.74
CA GLY A 11 11.81 2.55 -6.69
C GLY A 11 10.29 2.68 -6.70
N VAL A 12 9.75 3.61 -5.91
CA VAL A 12 8.32 3.91 -5.89
C VAL A 12 7.84 4.45 -7.22
N ARG A 13 8.54 5.42 -7.81
CA ARG A 13 8.20 5.94 -9.14
C ARG A 13 8.18 4.81 -10.18
N GLY A 14 9.18 3.93 -10.18
CA GLY A 14 9.25 2.77 -11.06
C GLY A 14 8.06 1.82 -10.90
N LEU A 15 7.65 1.56 -9.66
CA LEU A 15 6.45 0.77 -9.36
C LEU A 15 5.18 1.42 -9.92
N LEU A 16 5.02 2.73 -9.73
CA LEU A 16 3.83 3.47 -10.16
C LEU A 16 3.71 3.54 -11.68
N LEU A 17 4.83 3.69 -12.40
CA LEU A 17 4.88 3.70 -13.87
C LEU A 17 4.28 2.44 -14.52
N ALA A 18 4.14 1.33 -13.78
CA ALA A 18 3.48 0.13 -14.26
C ALA A 18 1.96 0.28 -14.44
N GLY A 19 1.35 1.36 -13.98
CA GLY A 19 -0.11 1.54 -14.03
C GLY A 19 -0.62 2.97 -14.07
N VAL A 20 0.22 3.98 -13.82
CA VAL A 20 -0.18 5.39 -13.92
C VAL A 20 0.69 6.16 -14.91
N SER A 21 0.28 7.37 -15.29
CA SER A 21 1.09 8.22 -16.18
C SER A 21 2.41 8.65 -15.51
N GLU A 22 3.39 9.05 -16.31
CA GLU A 22 4.67 9.51 -15.77
C GLU A 22 4.51 10.68 -14.78
N GLN A 23 3.62 11.62 -15.07
CA GLN A 23 3.37 12.75 -14.17
C GLN A 23 2.76 12.31 -12.84
N GLU A 24 1.85 11.32 -12.85
CA GLU A 24 1.29 10.75 -11.62
C GLU A 24 2.32 9.93 -10.84
N ALA A 25 3.21 9.21 -11.53
CA ALA A 25 4.28 8.44 -10.91
C ALA A 25 5.35 9.35 -10.27
N VAL A 26 5.67 10.48 -10.91
CA VAL A 26 6.56 11.50 -10.34
C VAL A 26 5.94 12.10 -9.09
N ARG A 27 4.68 12.54 -9.16
CA ARG A 27 3.96 13.10 -8.00
C ARG A 27 3.86 12.10 -6.85
N GLY A 28 3.33 10.91 -7.12
CA GLY A 28 3.18 9.86 -6.10
C GLY A 28 4.48 9.24 -5.58
N GLY A 29 5.65 9.63 -6.12
CA GLY A 29 6.96 9.24 -5.59
C GLY A 29 7.67 10.36 -4.82
N ALA A 30 7.23 11.62 -4.96
CA ALA A 30 7.87 12.78 -4.36
C ALA A 30 7.70 12.81 -2.83
N GLY A 31 8.67 13.39 -2.12
CA GLY A 31 8.60 13.53 -0.66
C GLY A 31 8.78 12.21 0.09
N TRP A 32 9.54 11.27 -0.46
CA TRP A 32 9.78 9.98 0.17
C TRP A 32 10.62 10.10 1.45
N GLY A 33 10.01 9.73 2.59
CA GLY A 33 10.65 9.75 3.91
C GLY A 33 11.24 8.40 4.35
N GLY A 34 10.95 7.31 3.62
CA GLY A 34 11.43 5.96 3.93
C GLY A 34 10.32 4.92 4.02
N ASP A 35 10.70 3.66 4.24
CA ASP A 35 9.75 2.55 4.37
C ASP A 35 10.32 1.37 5.16
N ARG A 36 9.41 0.46 5.50
CA ARG A 36 9.74 -0.91 5.91
C ARG A 36 8.78 -1.88 5.27
N ALA A 37 9.33 -2.89 4.61
CA ALA A 37 8.59 -4.02 4.10
C ALA A 37 8.89 -5.27 4.93
N TYR A 38 7.88 -6.11 5.10
CA TYR A 38 7.96 -7.41 5.76
C TYR A 38 7.27 -8.44 4.89
N LEU A 39 7.94 -9.58 4.71
CA LEU A 39 7.40 -10.74 4.01
C LEU A 39 7.36 -11.92 4.98
N PHE A 40 6.20 -12.53 5.14
CA PHE A 40 5.97 -13.70 5.99
C PHE A 40 5.57 -14.88 5.11
N GLU A 41 6.56 -15.70 4.78
CA GLU A 41 6.40 -16.91 3.97
C GLU A 41 5.58 -17.98 4.70
N ARG A 42 4.87 -18.79 3.92
CA ARG A 42 4.09 -19.92 4.40
C ARG A 42 4.40 -21.15 3.57
N ASP A 43 4.27 -22.31 4.22
CA ASP A 43 4.38 -23.60 3.53
C ASP A 43 3.20 -23.85 2.59
N LYS A 44 2.02 -23.28 2.89
CA LYS A 44 0.79 -23.36 2.07
C LYS A 44 -0.01 -22.07 2.14
N GLY A 45 -0.51 -21.62 0.99
CA GLY A 45 -1.39 -20.45 0.84
C GLY A 45 -0.64 -19.14 0.57
N PRO A 46 -1.38 -18.02 0.41
CA PRO A 46 -0.82 -16.69 0.19
C PRO A 46 0.20 -16.27 1.25
N THR A 47 1.36 -15.80 0.80
CA THR A 47 2.33 -15.10 1.64
C THR A 47 1.72 -13.80 2.16
N LEU A 48 1.98 -13.47 3.43
CA LEU A 48 1.59 -12.17 3.99
C LEU A 48 2.71 -11.17 3.74
N PHE A 49 2.37 -10.06 3.08
CA PHE A 49 3.25 -8.94 2.80
C PHE A 49 2.71 -7.68 3.49
N VAL A 50 3.57 -6.94 4.17
CA VAL A 50 3.25 -5.67 4.82
C VAL A 50 4.29 -4.64 4.39
N TRP A 51 3.85 -3.48 3.91
CA TRP A 51 4.72 -2.38 3.51
C TRP A 51 4.21 -1.08 4.09
N LYS A 52 4.97 -0.48 5.02
CA LYS A 52 4.68 0.82 5.61
C LYS A 52 5.63 1.84 4.99
N THR A 53 5.08 2.86 4.34
CA THR A 53 5.82 3.99 3.76
C THR A 53 5.59 5.25 4.59
N MET A 54 6.61 6.10 4.65
CA MET A 54 6.62 7.40 5.31
C MET A 54 6.90 8.49 4.28
N TRP A 55 6.27 9.63 4.46
CA TRP A 55 6.33 10.76 3.54
C TRP A 55 6.65 12.04 4.28
N ASP A 56 7.24 13.01 3.59
CA ASP A 56 7.64 14.31 4.15
C ASP A 56 6.42 15.14 4.56
N ARG A 57 5.31 14.99 3.84
CA ARG A 57 4.04 15.62 4.14
C ARG A 57 2.86 14.68 3.92
N ARG A 58 1.74 15.05 4.54
CA ARG A 58 0.46 14.37 4.33
C ARG A 58 0.04 14.37 2.87
N GLU A 59 0.22 15.48 2.17
CA GLU A 59 -0.17 15.60 0.77
C GLU A 59 0.60 14.61 -0.11
N ASP A 60 1.88 14.39 0.18
CA ASP A 60 2.74 13.42 -0.52
C ASP A 60 2.23 11.98 -0.30
N ALA A 61 1.86 11.64 0.95
CA ALA A 61 1.24 10.35 1.28
C ALA A 61 -0.11 10.13 0.56
N GLU A 62 -0.93 11.18 0.44
CA GLU A 62 -2.19 11.14 -0.29
C GLU A 62 -1.98 10.96 -1.80
N GLU A 63 -0.97 11.60 -2.38
CA GLU A 63 -0.60 11.43 -3.78
C GLU A 63 -0.16 9.99 -4.06
N PHE A 64 0.70 9.42 -3.23
CA PHE A 64 1.08 8.01 -3.32
C PHE A 64 -0.13 7.08 -3.16
N PHE A 65 -0.98 7.31 -2.14
CA PHE A 65 -2.19 6.51 -1.92
C PHE A 65 -3.09 6.49 -3.16
N ARG A 66 -3.33 7.65 -3.79
CA ARG A 66 -4.13 7.75 -5.01
C ARG A 66 -3.47 7.01 -6.18
N ALA A 67 -2.18 7.24 -6.40
CA ALA A 67 -1.44 6.62 -7.51
C ALA A 67 -1.35 5.10 -7.37
N TYR A 68 -1.08 4.58 -6.17
CA TYR A 68 -1.06 3.15 -5.90
C TYR A 68 -2.42 2.51 -6.15
N ASN A 69 -3.51 3.13 -5.68
CA ASN A 69 -4.85 2.61 -5.95
C ASN A 69 -5.24 2.66 -7.43
N ALA A 70 -4.77 3.65 -8.19
CA ALA A 70 -4.94 3.70 -9.64
C ALA A 70 -4.18 2.56 -10.35
N LEU A 71 -2.97 2.24 -9.89
CA LEU A 71 -2.21 1.07 -10.33
C LEU A 71 -2.99 -0.23 -10.09
N GLN A 72 -3.58 -0.42 -8.90
CA GLN A 72 -4.37 -1.62 -8.58
C GLN A 72 -5.61 -1.76 -9.48
N ARG A 73 -6.32 -0.66 -9.75
CA ARG A 73 -7.44 -0.64 -10.71
C ARG A 73 -7.02 -1.09 -12.10
N ARG A 74 -5.86 -0.63 -12.56
CA ARG A 74 -5.30 -0.97 -13.88
C ARG A 74 -4.86 -2.42 -14.00
N ARG A 75 -4.50 -3.07 -12.89
CA ARG A 75 -4.22 -4.51 -12.82
C ARG A 75 -5.47 -5.38 -12.80
N ASN A 76 -6.66 -4.81 -13.07
CA ASN A 76 -7.96 -5.47 -13.06
C ASN A 76 -8.32 -6.12 -11.71
N HIS A 77 -7.79 -5.58 -10.59
CA HIS A 77 -8.20 -6.03 -9.27
C HIS A 77 -9.63 -5.60 -8.99
N THR A 78 -10.41 -6.48 -8.37
CA THR A 78 -11.79 -6.14 -7.99
C THR A 78 -11.75 -5.32 -6.70
N GLN A 79 -12.31 -4.10 -6.73
CA GLN A 79 -12.40 -3.28 -5.53
C GLN A 79 -13.28 -3.96 -4.49
N ALA A 80 -12.75 -4.19 -3.30
CA ALA A 80 -13.53 -4.67 -2.17
C ALA A 80 -14.29 -3.51 -1.54
N ASN A 81 -15.57 -3.73 -1.22
CA ASN A 81 -16.38 -2.73 -0.54
C ASN A 81 -15.92 -2.61 0.93
N ARG A 82 -14.95 -1.74 1.17
CA ARG A 82 -14.41 -1.42 2.50
C ARG A 82 -14.80 0.01 2.83
N SER A 83 -15.42 0.22 3.99
CA SER A 83 -15.87 1.52 4.44
C SER A 83 -14.68 2.50 4.49
N SER A 84 -14.83 3.63 3.80
CA SER A 84 -14.00 4.82 4.01
C SER A 84 -14.18 5.27 5.45
N SER A 85 -13.07 5.51 6.17
CA SER A 85 -13.15 6.16 7.48
C SER A 85 -13.83 7.52 7.32
N ASN A 86 -14.60 7.93 8.34
CA ASN A 86 -15.13 9.29 8.43
C ASN A 86 -14.10 10.29 8.99
N SER A 87 -12.88 9.85 9.29
CA SER A 87 -11.79 10.76 9.64
C SER A 87 -11.27 11.44 8.37
N VAL A 88 -11.06 12.75 8.46
CA VAL A 88 -10.34 13.51 7.42
C VAL A 88 -8.94 12.94 7.24
N ASP A 89 -8.37 12.39 8.31
CA ASP A 89 -6.98 11.97 8.34
C ASP A 89 -6.68 10.55 7.89
N GLU A 90 -7.68 9.69 7.71
CA GLU A 90 -7.47 8.30 7.33
C GLU A 90 -8.36 7.89 6.16
N ALA A 91 -7.81 7.08 5.27
CA ALA A 91 -8.56 6.49 4.18
C ALA A 91 -8.09 5.06 3.96
N GLN A 92 -8.97 4.19 3.43
CA GLN A 92 -8.57 2.85 3.07
C GLN A 92 -9.30 2.34 1.83
N VAL A 93 -8.62 1.51 1.05
CA VAL A 93 -9.20 0.81 -0.09
C VAL A 93 -8.73 -0.63 -0.09
N GLY A 94 -9.67 -1.57 -0.26
CA GLY A 94 -9.39 -2.99 -0.41
C GLY A 94 -9.47 -3.44 -1.87
N TRP A 95 -8.64 -4.40 -2.24
CA TRP A 95 -8.54 -5.00 -3.56
C TRP A 95 -8.48 -6.52 -3.45
N ARG A 96 -9.24 -7.23 -4.28
CA ARG A 96 -9.21 -8.70 -4.36
C ARG A 96 -8.65 -9.17 -5.71
N GLU A 97 -7.78 -10.17 -5.65
CA GLU A 97 -7.16 -10.86 -6.79
C GLU A 97 -6.76 -12.28 -6.37
N ASP A 98 -7.21 -13.32 -7.08
CA ASP A 98 -6.73 -14.71 -6.94
C ASP A 98 -6.56 -15.20 -5.49
N GLY A 99 -7.58 -14.98 -4.65
CA GLY A 99 -7.56 -15.38 -3.23
C GLY A 99 -6.70 -14.51 -2.31
N HIS A 100 -6.05 -13.48 -2.84
CA HIS A 100 -5.35 -12.44 -2.10
C HIS A 100 -6.27 -11.24 -1.89
N MET A 101 -6.16 -10.66 -0.70
CA MET A 101 -6.71 -9.37 -0.35
C MET A 101 -5.55 -8.40 -0.15
N THR A 102 -5.62 -7.25 -0.82
CA THR A 102 -4.69 -6.12 -0.61
C THR A 102 -5.46 -4.97 0.02
N LEU A 103 -5.07 -4.55 1.21
CA LEU A 103 -5.58 -3.35 1.87
C LEU A 103 -4.52 -2.25 1.80
N VAL A 104 -4.94 -1.10 1.30
CA VAL A 104 -4.13 0.12 1.27
C VAL A 104 -4.77 1.08 2.27
N HIS A 105 -4.01 1.50 3.27
CA HIS A 105 -4.47 2.38 4.35
C HIS A 105 -3.58 3.61 4.44
N LEU A 106 -4.17 4.79 4.32
CA LEU A 106 -3.55 6.09 4.56
C LEU A 106 -3.80 6.47 6.02
N ALA A 107 -2.74 6.86 6.73
CA ALA A 107 -2.80 7.40 8.08
C ALA A 107 -1.78 8.52 8.24
N GLY A 108 -2.25 9.77 8.22
CA GLY A 108 -1.38 10.95 8.27
C GLY A 108 -0.36 10.98 7.14
N GLU A 109 0.92 11.01 7.50
CA GLU A 109 2.08 11.04 6.59
C GLU A 109 2.55 9.62 6.18
N SER A 110 1.72 8.59 6.41
CA SER A 110 2.09 7.21 6.15
C SER A 110 1.05 6.46 5.31
N VAL A 111 1.54 5.53 4.49
CA VAL A 111 0.67 4.57 3.79
C VAL A 111 1.11 3.16 4.11
N ILE A 112 0.17 2.35 4.59
CA ILE A 112 0.36 0.95 4.93
C ILE A 112 -0.36 0.08 3.90
N ILE A 113 0.39 -0.78 3.24
CA ILE A 113 -0.12 -1.76 2.29
C ILE A 113 0.05 -3.15 2.90
N VAL A 114 -1.05 -3.88 3.03
CA VAL A 114 -1.07 -5.25 3.51
C VAL A 114 -1.64 -6.14 2.42
N ARG A 115 -0.92 -7.17 2.00
CA ARG A 115 -1.40 -8.17 1.03
C ARG A 115 -1.28 -9.57 1.61
N GLY A 116 -2.37 -10.34 1.60
CA GLY A 116 -2.39 -11.69 2.16
C GLY A 116 -3.78 -12.31 2.13
N LEU A 117 -4.05 -13.23 3.05
CA LEU A 117 -5.38 -13.79 3.26
C LEU A 117 -6.32 -12.75 3.89
N GLU A 118 -7.58 -12.71 3.45
CA GLU A 118 -8.57 -11.73 3.93
C GLU A 118 -8.73 -11.73 5.45
N ALA A 119 -8.68 -12.91 6.09
CA ALA A 119 -8.80 -13.06 7.54
C ALA A 119 -7.65 -12.43 8.35
N GLU A 120 -6.53 -12.13 7.71
CA GLU A 120 -5.30 -11.69 8.39
C GLU A 120 -4.98 -10.22 8.14
N VAL A 121 -5.50 -9.67 7.05
CA VAL A 121 -5.19 -8.33 6.58
C VAL A 121 -5.50 -7.26 7.64
N ASP A 122 -6.61 -7.40 8.36
CA ASP A 122 -7.02 -6.42 9.39
C ASP A 122 -6.14 -6.52 10.64
N THR A 123 -5.78 -7.75 11.03
CA THR A 123 -4.87 -7.97 12.16
C THR A 123 -3.48 -7.41 11.84
N ALA A 124 -2.96 -7.69 10.64
CA ALA A 124 -1.66 -7.19 10.20
C ALA A 124 -1.63 -5.66 10.07
N LEU A 125 -2.71 -5.04 9.58
CA LEU A 125 -2.84 -3.57 9.55
C LEU A 125 -2.76 -3.00 10.97
N SER A 126 -3.49 -3.57 11.93
CA SER A 126 -3.50 -3.08 13.31
C SER A 126 -2.13 -3.14 13.99
N LEU A 127 -1.29 -4.10 13.60
CA LEU A 127 0.08 -4.24 14.11
C LEU A 127 1.05 -3.27 13.43
N ALA A 128 0.85 -2.98 12.13
CA ALA A 128 1.67 -2.05 11.35
C ALA A 128 1.36 -0.57 11.66
N GLY A 129 0.13 -0.27 12.09
CA GLY A 129 -0.30 1.08 12.48
C GLY A 129 0.21 1.56 13.84
N ARG A 130 0.79 0.66 14.66
CA ARG A 130 1.44 1.01 15.92
C ARG A 130 2.81 1.68 15.73
#